data_AF-A0A2V7D623-F1
#
_entry.id   AF-A0A2V7D623-F1
#
_cell.length_a   1.000
_cell.length_b   1.000
_cell.length_c   1.000
_cell.angle_alpha   90.00
_cell.angle_beta   90.00
_cell.angle_gamma   90.00
#
_symmetry.space_group_name_H-M   'P 1'
#
loop_
_entity.id
_entity.type
_entity.pdbx_description
1 polymer ?
#
loop_
_entity_poly.entity_id
_entity_poly.type
_entity_poly.pdbx_seq_one_letter_code
_entity_poly.pdbx_strand_id
1 'polypeptide(L)' 'MTQNDVELVRLLIARGADVNAKRTFGDSALNLARNSKAIEQILRENGAR' A
#
# COMPACT_ATOMS: atom_id res chain seq x y z
N MET A 1 8.19 -9.59 -2.95
CA MET A 1 7.19 -9.44 -1.90
C MET A 1 6.72 -10.81 -1.46
N THR A 2 6.71 -11.08 -0.17
CA THR A 2 6.31 -12.35 0.46
C THR A 2 4.93 -12.19 1.10
N GLN A 3 4.30 -13.30 1.54
CA GLN A 3 3.04 -13.24 2.30
C GLN A 3 3.14 -12.35 3.55
N ASN A 4 4.35 -12.22 4.13
CA ASN A 4 4.62 -11.32 5.24
C ASN A 4 4.42 -9.84 4.88
N ASP A 5 4.70 -9.43 3.64
CA ASP A 5 4.53 -8.04 3.21
C ASP A 5 3.04 -7.68 3.09
N VAL A 6 2.21 -8.65 2.69
CA VAL A 6 0.74 -8.48 2.60
C VAL A 6 0.14 -8.23 3.98
N GLU A 7 0.47 -9.07 4.96
CA GLU A 7 -0.03 -8.93 6.32
C GLU A 7 0.46 -7.65 6.99
N LEU A 8 1.71 -7.26 6.74
CA LEU A 8 2.25 -6.00 7.24
C LEU A 8 1.49 -4.79 6.67
N VAL A 9 1.20 -4.78 5.37
CA VAL A 9 0.41 -3.70 4.74
C VAL A 9 -0.99 -3.63 5.35
N ARG A 10 -1.67 -4.77 5.54
CA ARG A 10 -2.99 -4.81 6.19
C ARG A 10 -2.93 -4.25 7.61
N LEU A 11 -1.91 -4.65 8.39
CA LEU A 11 -1.72 -4.17 9.75
C LEU A 11 -1.52 -2.66 9.81
N LEU A 12 -0.67 -2.10 8.94
CA LEU A 12 -0.42 -0.65 8.91
C LEU A 12 -1.68 0.14 8.56
N ILE A 13 -2.44 -0.30 7.57
CA ILE A 13 -3.71 0.33 7.19
C ILE A 13 -4.72 0.24 8.36
N ALA A 14 -4.83 -0.92 9.02
CA ALA A 14 -5.69 -1.09 10.18
C ALA A 14 -5.28 -0.19 11.37
N ARG A 15 -4.03 0.27 11.43
CA ARG A 15 -3.51 1.23 12.42
C ARG A 15 -3.66 2.69 11.98
N GLY A 16 -4.32 2.96 10.85
CA GLY A 16 -4.60 4.32 10.37
C GLY A 16 -3.50 4.90 9.49
N ALA A 17 -2.65 4.07 8.87
CA ALA A 17 -1.70 4.57 7.87
C ALA A 17 -2.44 5.24 6.70
N ASP A 18 -1.97 6.43 6.29
CA ASP A 18 -2.51 7.14 5.13
C ASP A 18 -2.07 6.46 3.82
N VAL A 19 -3.01 5.78 3.16
CA VAL A 19 -2.79 5.07 1.90
C VAL A 19 -2.50 6.00 0.71
N ASN A 20 -2.80 7.29 0.85
CA ASN A 20 -2.56 8.32 -0.16
C ASN A 20 -1.30 9.15 0.10
N ALA A 21 -0.54 8.83 1.16
CA ALA A 21 0.72 9.48 1.45
C ALA A 21 1.70 9.37 0.27
N LYS A 22 2.40 10.47 -0.01
CA LYS A 22 3.43 10.55 -1.05
C LYS A 22 4.77 10.79 -0.39
N ARG A 23 5.82 10.11 -0.86
CA ARG A 23 7.20 10.46 -0.48
C ARG A 23 7.66 11.75 -1.16
N THR A 24 8.82 12.26 -0.78
CA THR A 24 9.42 13.51 -1.28
C THR A 24 9.45 13.63 -2.81
N PHE A 25 9.58 12.49 -3.51
CA PHE A 25 9.61 12.42 -4.98
C PHE A 25 8.22 12.21 -5.62
N GLY A 26 7.13 12.33 -4.86
CA GLY A 26 5.75 12.24 -5.35
C GLY A 26 5.18 10.82 -5.50
N ASP A 27 6.00 9.79 -5.28
CA ASP A 27 5.56 8.41 -5.36
C ASP A 27 4.61 8.05 -4.20
N SER A 28 3.45 7.47 -4.55
CA SER A 28 2.49 6.89 -3.60
C SER A 28 2.79 5.43 -3.28
N ALA A 29 2.04 4.86 -2.33
CA ALA A 29 2.06 3.43 -2.05
C ALA A 29 1.73 2.58 -3.31
N LEU A 30 0.82 3.06 -4.18
CA LEU A 30 0.50 2.38 -5.45
C LEU A 30 1.70 2.36 -6.41
N ASN A 31 2.45 3.46 -6.50
CA ASN A 31 3.64 3.52 -7.33
C ASN A 31 4.70 2.49 -6.90
N LEU A 32 4.76 2.18 -5.61
CA LEU A 32 5.67 1.17 -5.04
C LEU A 32 5.15 -0.27 -5.19
N ALA A 33 3.82 -0.45 -5.22
CA ALA A 33 3.18 -1.75 -5.27
C ALA A 33 3.06 -2.35 -6.70
N ARG A 34 3.58 -1.69 -7.74
CA ARG A 34 3.42 -2.11 -9.16
C ARG A 34 3.78 -3.56 -9.46
N ASN A 35 4.68 -4.15 -8.67
CA ASN A 35 5.13 -5.54 -8.85
C ASN A 35 4.37 -6.54 -7.96
N SER A 36 3.31 -6.11 -7.26
CA SER A 36 2.47 -6.97 -6.42
C SER A 36 1.00 -6.60 -6.55
N LYS A 37 0.29 -7.41 -7.35
CA LYS A 37 -1.16 -7.29 -7.52
C LYS A 37 -1.92 -7.36 -6.20
N ALA A 38 -1.47 -8.20 -5.26
CA ALA A 38 -2.11 -8.35 -3.96
C ALA A 38 -2.05 -7.05 -3.13
N ILE A 39 -0.88 -6.42 -3.06
CA ILE A 39 -0.71 -5.17 -2.31
C ILE A 39 -1.40 -4.02 -3.04
N GLU A 40 -1.29 -3.97 -4.37
CA GLU A 40 -2.01 -2.97 -5.17
C GLU A 40 -3.52 -3.04 -4.91
N GLN A 41 -4.10 -4.25 -4.93
CA GLN A 41 -5.52 -4.46 -4.67
C GLN A 41 -5.92 -4.00 -3.26
N ILE A 42 -5.15 -4.38 -2.22
CA ILE A 42 -5.41 -3.96 -0.84
C ILE A 42 -5.41 -2.44 -0.72
N LEU A 43 -4.44 -1.76 -1.33
CA LEU A 43 -4.37 -0.30 -1.31
C LEU A 43 -5.58 0.33 -2.01
N ARG A 44 -5.99 -0.18 -3.18
CA ARG A 44 -7.17 0.31 -3.90
C ARG A 44 -8.47 0.10 -3.14
N GLU A 45 -8.65 -1.08 -2.53
CA GLU A 45 -9.81 -1.40 -1.68
C GLU A 45 -9.91 -0.45 -0.47
N ASN A 46 -8.78 0.10 -0.02
CA ASN A 46 -8.71 1.07 1.08
C ASN A 46 -8.66 2.53 0.60
N GLY A 47 -8.95 2.80 -0.68
CA GLY A 47 -9.11 4.16 -1.21
C GLY A 47 -7.82 4.85 -1.66
N ALA A 48 -6.75 4.09 -1.92
CA ALA A 48 -5.55 4.64 -2.56
C ALA A 48 -5.82 5.08 -4.00
N ARG A 49 -5.31 6.25 -4.39
CA ARG A 49 -5.46 6.85 -5.72
C ARG A 49 -4.21 7.58 -6.19
#